data_AF-A0A534YFF8-F1
#
_entry.id   AF-A0A534YFF8-F1
#
_cell.length_a   1.000
_cell.length_b   1.000
_cell.length_c   1.000
_cell.angle_alpha   90.00
_cell.angle_beta   90.00
_cell.angle_gamma   90.00
#
_symmetry.space_group_name_H-M   'P 1'
#
loop_
_entity.id
_entity.type
_entity.pdbx_description
1 polymer ?
#
loop_
_entity_poly.entity_id
_entity_poly.type
_entity_poly.pdbx_seq_one_letter_code
_entity_poly.pdbx_strand_id
1 'polypeptide(L)'
;MSACDEMRPKAAGIAALPEGDPERESFLAHARGCPGCMQALREGEKLLEALARAELPTPSSRALRRASAPILADLTPSRWGLRALAALVAFAIPLLFSRHRDTEGWTAALVVLVLATALSSVAGVLRAGAWVALGASAGFAIAAGGIPGLPDAEAGLAMRIGVDCLALELAGGAVAAALVMWRAGWSSASLAPTAAAGALAAQAALHLACTAHAQAPHLWVFHVGGVVAAALAGWTLQNRLAYASSARN
;
A
#
# COMPACT_ATOMS: atom_id res chain seq x y z
N MET A 1 -21.79 12.42 -1.01
CA MET A 1 -21.63 12.34 -2.48
C MET A 1 -22.25 11.03 -2.92
N SER A 2 -23.11 11.05 -3.94
CA SER A 2 -23.69 9.83 -4.50
C SER A 2 -22.72 9.16 -5.46
N ALA A 3 -22.84 7.84 -5.68
CA ALA A 3 -22.03 7.14 -6.67
C ALA A 3 -22.14 7.78 -8.07
N CYS A 4 -23.29 8.34 -8.41
CA CYS A 4 -23.52 9.07 -9.64
C CYS A 4 -22.66 10.34 -9.76
N ASP A 5 -22.41 11.04 -8.65
CA ASP A 5 -21.60 12.26 -8.64
C ASP A 5 -20.12 11.97 -8.92
N GLU A 6 -19.65 10.77 -8.56
CA GLU A 6 -18.28 10.32 -8.87
C GLU A 6 -18.14 9.74 -10.29
N MET A 7 -19.21 9.15 -10.82
CA MET A 7 -19.18 8.49 -12.14
C MET A 7 -19.35 9.48 -13.30
N ARG A 8 -20.28 10.44 -13.21
CA ARG A 8 -20.58 11.37 -14.33
C ARG A 8 -19.35 12.14 -14.85
N PRO A 9 -18.47 12.70 -14.00
CA PRO A 9 -17.28 13.41 -14.47
C PRO A 9 -16.30 12.55 -15.27
N LYS A 10 -16.37 11.21 -15.12
CA LYS A 10 -15.49 10.26 -15.80
C LYS A 10 -16.05 9.79 -17.15
N ALA A 11 -17.30 10.14 -17.49
CA ALA A 11 -18.02 9.56 -18.61
C ALA A 11 -17.31 9.75 -19.97
N ALA A 12 -16.68 10.90 -20.21
CA ALA A 12 -15.89 11.14 -21.42
C ALA A 12 -14.65 10.24 -21.51
N GLY A 13 -13.99 9.98 -20.39
CA GLY A 13 -12.87 9.04 -20.32
C GLY A 13 -13.32 7.61 -20.56
N ILE A 14 -14.45 7.21 -19.99
CA ILE A 14 -15.06 5.89 -20.21
C ILE A 14 -15.48 5.71 -21.67
N ALA A 15 -16.04 6.74 -22.31
CA ALA A 15 -16.41 6.70 -23.72
C ALA A 15 -15.21 6.51 -24.66
N ALA A 16 -14.00 6.91 -24.22
CA ALA A 16 -12.77 6.78 -25.01
C ALA A 16 -12.18 5.37 -24.97
N LEU A 17 -12.66 4.51 -24.06
CA LEU A 17 -12.24 3.13 -23.96
C LEU A 17 -12.85 2.29 -25.10
N PRO A 18 -12.12 1.28 -25.62
CA PRO A 18 -12.64 0.39 -26.65
C PRO A 18 -13.88 -0.37 -26.18
N GLU A 19 -14.68 -0.86 -27.13
CA GLU A 19 -15.77 -1.78 -26.82
C GLU A 19 -15.20 -3.08 -26.21
N GLY A 20 -15.88 -3.60 -25.18
CA GLY A 20 -15.43 -4.77 -24.43
C GLY A 20 -14.40 -4.46 -23.32
N ASP A 21 -14.03 -3.19 -23.11
CA ASP A 21 -13.21 -2.82 -21.96
C ASP A 21 -13.99 -3.06 -20.63
N PRO A 22 -13.42 -3.78 -19.64
CA PRO A 22 -14.12 -4.09 -18.39
C PRO A 22 -14.62 -2.86 -17.61
N GLU A 23 -13.89 -1.74 -17.67
CA GLU A 23 -14.29 -0.51 -16.97
C GLU A 23 -15.48 0.16 -17.67
N ARG A 24 -15.50 0.12 -19.02
CA ARG A 24 -16.64 0.59 -19.81
C ARG A 24 -17.88 -0.28 -19.61
N GLU A 25 -17.72 -1.61 -19.54
CA GLU A 25 -18.82 -2.53 -19.25
C GLU A 25 -19.40 -2.31 -17.85
N SER A 26 -18.54 -2.13 -16.84
CA SER A 26 -18.95 -1.82 -15.47
C SER A 26 -19.76 -0.52 -15.38
N PHE A 27 -19.30 0.53 -16.07
CA PHE A 27 -20.02 1.79 -16.14
C PHE A 27 -21.40 1.62 -16.80
N LEU A 28 -21.45 0.92 -17.94
CA LEU A 28 -22.68 0.65 -18.69
C LEU A 28 -23.70 -0.13 -17.88
N ALA A 29 -23.27 -1.09 -17.05
CA ALA A 29 -24.15 -1.87 -16.19
C ALA A 29 -24.96 -0.97 -15.24
N HIS A 30 -24.32 0.03 -14.63
CA HIS A 30 -25.02 1.05 -13.82
C HIS A 30 -25.85 2.00 -14.69
N ALA A 31 -25.25 2.52 -15.77
CA ALA A 31 -25.86 3.58 -16.56
C ALA A 31 -27.16 3.13 -17.27
N ARG A 32 -27.31 1.84 -17.59
CA ARG A 32 -28.59 1.27 -18.09
C ARG A 32 -29.77 1.53 -17.15
N GLY A 33 -29.53 1.57 -15.84
CA GLY A 33 -30.55 1.88 -14.83
C GLY A 33 -30.56 3.34 -14.37
N CYS A 34 -29.65 4.18 -14.86
CA CYS A 34 -29.50 5.56 -14.42
C CYS A 34 -29.46 6.53 -15.63
N PRO A 35 -30.58 7.20 -15.96
CA PRO A 35 -30.66 8.08 -17.13
C PRO A 35 -29.59 9.17 -17.16
N GLY A 36 -29.25 9.76 -16.02
CA GLY A 36 -28.23 10.81 -15.96
C GLY A 36 -26.81 10.31 -16.26
N CYS A 37 -26.45 9.10 -15.83
CA CYS A 37 -25.14 8.50 -16.15
C CYS A 37 -25.10 8.05 -17.62
N MET A 38 -26.22 7.55 -18.16
CA MET A 38 -26.34 7.21 -19.58
C MET A 38 -26.22 8.45 -20.48
N GLN A 39 -26.84 9.57 -20.07
CA GLN A 39 -26.72 10.82 -20.79
C GLN A 39 -25.27 11.33 -20.78
N ALA A 40 -24.60 11.32 -19.63
CA ALA A 40 -23.20 11.74 -19.54
C ALA A 40 -22.29 10.90 -20.44
N LEU A 41 -22.53 9.59 -20.55
CA LEU A 41 -21.78 8.71 -21.46
C LEU A 41 -21.98 9.10 -22.93
N ARG A 42 -23.24 9.32 -23.35
CA ARG A 42 -23.55 9.76 -24.72
C ARG A 42 -22.96 11.12 -25.05
N GLU A 43 -22.93 12.04 -24.09
CA GLU A 43 -22.27 13.34 -24.24
C GLU A 43 -20.76 13.17 -24.41
N GLY A 44 -20.15 12.24 -23.67
CA GLY A 44 -18.76 11.82 -23.86
C GLY A 44 -18.48 11.25 -25.26
N GLU A 45 -19.34 10.35 -25.75
CA GLU A 45 -19.23 9.77 -27.10
C GLU A 45 -19.32 10.85 -28.19
N LYS A 46 -20.27 11.79 -28.06
CA LYS A 46 -20.40 12.94 -28.97
C LYS A 46 -19.16 13.82 -28.97
N LEU A 47 -18.58 14.08 -27.79
CA LEU A 47 -17.34 14.85 -27.65
C LEU A 47 -16.19 14.16 -28.39
N LEU A 48 -16.04 12.85 -28.24
CA LEU A 48 -14.97 12.08 -28.90
C LEU A 48 -15.15 12.08 -30.42
N GLU A 49 -16.39 11.98 -30.91
CA GLU A 49 -16.67 12.08 -32.34
C GLU A 49 -16.36 13.48 -32.90
N ALA A 50 -16.62 14.54 -32.11
CA ALA A 50 -16.24 15.90 -32.47
C ALA A 50 -14.71 16.07 -32.50
N LEU A 51 -14.00 15.51 -31.52
CA LEU A 51 -12.53 15.54 -31.46
C LEU A 51 -11.89 14.74 -32.60
N ALA A 52 -12.46 13.59 -32.98
CA ALA A 52 -11.97 12.77 -34.08
C ALA A 52 -12.08 13.48 -35.45
N ARG A 53 -13.06 14.37 -35.60
CA ARG A 53 -13.25 15.18 -36.81
C ARG A 53 -12.49 16.51 -36.79
N ALA A 54 -11.94 16.90 -35.65
CA ALA A 54 -11.23 18.16 -35.54
C ALA A 54 -9.84 18.05 -36.19
N GLU A 55 -9.53 18.96 -37.13
CA GLU A 55 -8.17 19.14 -37.63
C GLU A 55 -7.33 19.85 -36.56
N LEU A 56 -6.79 19.06 -35.63
CA LEU A 56 -5.92 19.56 -34.58
C LEU A 56 -4.46 19.60 -35.07
N PRO A 57 -3.72 20.68 -34.81
CA PRO A 57 -2.31 20.73 -35.14
C PRO A 57 -1.56 19.64 -34.36
N THR A 58 -0.54 19.05 -34.99
CA THR A 58 0.27 18.03 -34.34
C THR A 58 0.86 18.60 -33.04
N PRO A 59 0.66 17.93 -31.89
CA PRO A 59 1.12 18.48 -30.63
C PRO A 59 2.64 18.65 -30.63
N SER A 60 3.10 19.82 -30.21
CA SER A 60 4.55 20.08 -30.11
C SER A 60 5.21 19.12 -29.13
N SER A 61 6.49 18.81 -29.35
CA SER A 61 7.27 17.96 -28.44
C SER A 61 7.28 18.49 -26.99
N ARG A 62 7.19 19.82 -26.81
CA ARG A 62 7.08 20.46 -25.48
C ARG A 62 5.69 20.24 -24.85
N ALA A 63 4.61 20.28 -25.63
CA ALA A 63 3.27 19.99 -25.13
C ALA A 63 3.13 18.53 -24.71
N LEU A 64 3.60 17.60 -25.55
CA LEU A 64 3.67 16.17 -25.24
C LEU A 64 4.48 15.89 -23.97
N ARG A 65 5.71 16.43 -23.87
CA ARG A 65 6.54 16.26 -22.65
C ARG A 65 5.86 16.79 -21.40
N ARG A 66 5.20 17.95 -21.46
CA ARG A 66 4.49 18.50 -20.29
C ARG A 66 3.30 17.63 -19.89
N ALA A 67 2.54 17.12 -20.85
CA ALA A 67 1.40 16.25 -20.59
C ALA A 67 1.83 14.87 -20.07
N SER A 68 2.93 14.31 -20.59
CA SER A 68 3.41 12.96 -20.23
C SER A 68 4.30 12.94 -19.00
N ALA A 69 4.98 14.04 -18.65
CA ALA A 69 5.90 14.11 -17.51
C ALA A 69 5.31 13.60 -16.18
N PRO A 70 4.09 13.99 -15.75
CA PRO A 70 3.53 13.47 -14.50
C PRO A 70 3.24 11.97 -14.57
N ILE A 71 2.69 11.48 -15.68
CA ILE A 71 2.40 10.06 -15.90
C ILE A 71 3.70 9.24 -15.86
N LEU A 72 4.74 9.70 -16.55
CA LEU A 72 6.04 9.03 -16.55
C LEU A 72 6.73 9.11 -15.18
N ALA A 73 6.57 10.21 -14.44
CA ALA A 73 7.09 10.35 -13.09
C ALA A 73 6.44 9.36 -12.11
N ASP A 74 5.16 9.04 -12.31
CA ASP A 74 4.45 7.99 -11.55
C ASP A 74 4.89 6.58 -11.98
N LEU A 75 5.25 6.40 -13.25
CA LEU A 75 5.71 5.12 -13.80
C LEU A 75 7.22 4.85 -13.60
N THR A 76 8.02 5.85 -13.21
CA THR A 76 9.48 5.67 -13.12
C THR A 76 9.90 4.68 -12.01
N PRO A 77 10.65 3.59 -12.34
CA PRO A 77 11.17 2.61 -11.39
C PRO A 77 12.16 3.18 -10.35
N SER A 78 12.64 4.40 -10.56
CA SER A 78 13.59 5.13 -9.71
C SER A 78 13.17 5.17 -8.23
N ARG A 79 11.87 5.07 -7.93
CA ARG A 79 11.35 5.10 -6.56
C ARG A 79 11.39 3.74 -5.86
N TRP A 80 11.58 2.63 -6.59
CA TRP A 80 11.62 1.28 -6.02
C TRP A 80 12.84 1.08 -5.14
N GLY A 81 14.01 1.56 -5.58
CA GLY A 81 15.25 1.45 -4.78
C GLY A 81 15.17 2.19 -3.44
N LEU A 82 14.54 3.37 -3.42
CA LEU A 82 14.31 4.10 -2.18
C LEU A 82 13.34 3.38 -1.24
N ARG A 83 12.25 2.85 -1.79
CA ARG A 83 11.24 2.12 -1.01
C ARG A 83 11.78 0.79 -0.47
N ALA A 84 12.64 0.13 -1.24
CA ALA A 84 13.41 -1.01 -0.79
C ALA A 84 14.35 -0.62 0.36
N LEU A 85 15.10 0.48 0.21
CA LEU A 85 15.98 1.00 1.27
C LEU A 85 15.20 1.32 2.56
N ALA A 86 13.99 1.87 2.45
CA ALA A 86 13.13 2.14 3.60
C ALA A 86 12.78 0.87 4.40
N ALA A 87 12.47 -0.24 3.72
CA ALA A 87 12.25 -1.53 4.38
C ALA A 87 13.53 -2.09 5.01
N LEU A 88 14.68 -1.97 4.33
CA LEU A 88 15.98 -2.38 4.86
C LEU A 88 16.37 -1.61 6.13
N VAL A 89 16.13 -0.30 6.17
CA VAL A 89 16.38 0.53 7.35
C VAL A 89 15.46 0.13 8.50
N ALA A 90 14.17 -0.11 8.22
CA ALA A 90 13.21 -0.58 9.23
C ALA A 90 13.61 -1.94 9.82
N PHE A 91 14.17 -2.85 9.00
CA PHE A 91 14.71 -4.13 9.45
C PHE A 91 16.00 -3.99 10.26
N ALA A 92 16.88 -3.05 9.90
CA ALA A 92 18.16 -2.87 10.58
C ALA A 92 18.01 -2.35 12.03
N ILE A 93 16.97 -1.56 12.33
CA ILE A 93 16.78 -0.96 13.66
C ILE A 93 16.63 -2.02 14.76
N PRO A 94 15.73 -3.03 14.68
CA PRO A 94 15.63 -4.05 15.71
C PRO A 94 16.85 -4.98 15.77
N LEU A 95 17.59 -5.17 14.66
CA LEU A 95 18.80 -6.00 14.64
C LEU A 95 19.90 -5.48 15.57
N LEU A 96 19.97 -4.16 15.80
CA LEU A 96 20.94 -3.57 16.75
C LEU A 96 20.78 -4.11 18.17
N PHE A 97 19.62 -4.70 18.48
CA PHE A 97 19.27 -5.22 19.80
C PHE A 97 19.13 -6.76 19.82
N SER A 98 19.31 -7.44 18.69
CA SER A 98 19.18 -8.90 18.60
C SER A 98 20.35 -9.62 19.28
N ARG A 99 20.02 -10.64 20.08
CA ARG A 99 20.98 -11.51 20.78
C ARG A 99 20.92 -12.97 20.34
N HIS A 100 19.99 -13.37 19.48
CA HIS A 100 19.84 -14.77 19.03
C HIS A 100 20.25 -14.89 17.56
N ARG A 101 21.03 -15.95 17.26
CA ARG A 101 21.66 -16.16 15.95
C ARG A 101 21.57 -17.62 15.50
N ASP A 102 20.40 -18.21 15.64
CA ASP A 102 20.10 -19.51 15.05
C ASP A 102 19.82 -19.38 13.54
N THR A 103 20.23 -20.37 12.76
CA THR A 103 20.16 -20.33 11.29
C THR A 103 18.73 -20.34 10.76
N GLU A 104 17.79 -20.96 11.47
CA GLU A 104 16.39 -21.08 11.07
C GLU A 104 15.65 -19.75 11.22
N GLY A 105 15.86 -19.03 12.33
CA GLY A 105 15.35 -17.68 12.52
C GLY A 105 15.85 -16.72 11.44
N TRP A 106 17.13 -16.82 11.05
CA TRP A 106 17.71 -15.98 9.99
C TRP A 106 17.11 -16.22 8.61
N THR A 107 16.88 -17.49 8.23
CA THR A 107 16.25 -17.78 6.93
C THR A 107 14.82 -17.25 6.88
N ALA A 108 14.04 -17.45 7.95
CA ALA A 108 12.69 -16.92 8.05
C ALA A 108 12.67 -15.38 8.00
N ALA A 109 13.55 -14.72 8.76
CA ALA A 109 13.67 -13.26 8.77
C ALA A 109 14.05 -12.69 7.38
N LEU A 110 14.97 -13.33 6.67
CA LEU A 110 15.38 -12.91 5.32
C LEU A 110 14.25 -13.07 4.29
N VAL A 111 13.50 -14.17 4.36
CA VAL A 111 12.34 -14.37 3.46
C VAL A 111 11.29 -13.28 3.68
N VAL A 112 10.95 -12.98 4.94
CA VAL A 112 9.98 -11.92 5.26
C VAL A 112 10.53 -10.54 4.87
N LEU A 113 11.84 -10.30 5.03
CA LEU A 113 12.49 -9.07 4.58
C LEU A 113 12.40 -8.88 3.06
N VAL A 114 12.67 -9.92 2.28
CA VAL A 114 12.54 -9.88 0.81
C VAL A 114 11.10 -9.53 0.43
N LEU A 115 10.12 -10.17 1.08
CA LEU A 115 8.71 -9.89 0.84
C LEU A 115 8.33 -8.45 1.22
N ALA A 116 8.74 -7.97 2.39
CA ALA A 116 8.51 -6.60 2.85
C ALA A 116 9.16 -5.58 1.90
N THR A 117 10.36 -5.87 1.42
CA THR A 117 11.09 -5.03 0.45
C THR A 117 10.36 -4.98 -0.89
N ALA A 118 9.89 -6.12 -1.40
CA ALA A 118 9.09 -6.20 -2.62
C ALA A 118 7.78 -5.41 -2.47
N LEU A 119 7.05 -5.59 -1.37
CA LEU A 119 5.80 -4.89 -1.08
C LEU A 119 5.99 -3.38 -0.95
N SER A 120 7.04 -2.95 -0.27
CA SER A 120 7.40 -1.53 -0.19
C SER A 120 7.71 -0.98 -1.58
N SER A 121 8.50 -1.70 -2.39
CA SER A 121 8.89 -1.28 -3.74
C SER A 121 7.69 -1.03 -4.65
N VAL A 122 6.70 -1.93 -4.62
CA VAL A 122 5.48 -1.86 -5.45
C VAL A 122 4.30 -1.13 -4.78
N ALA A 123 4.53 -0.46 -3.65
CA ALA A 123 3.50 0.29 -2.94
C ALA A 123 2.79 1.31 -3.88
N GLY A 124 1.47 1.24 -3.96
CA GLY A 124 0.68 2.09 -4.86
C GLY A 124 0.39 1.49 -6.24
N VAL A 125 1.10 0.43 -6.63
CA VAL A 125 0.77 -0.37 -7.83
C VAL A 125 -0.29 -1.42 -7.48
N LEU A 126 -0.11 -2.11 -6.35
CA LEU A 126 -1.07 -3.09 -5.85
C LEU A 126 -2.08 -2.44 -4.90
N ARG A 127 -3.36 -2.39 -5.32
CA ARG A 127 -4.47 -1.95 -4.44
C ARG A 127 -4.54 -2.75 -3.14
N ALA A 128 -4.08 -4.00 -3.16
CA ALA A 128 -4.10 -4.92 -2.02
C ALA A 128 -2.77 -4.96 -1.23
N GLY A 129 -1.80 -4.08 -1.47
CA GLY A 129 -0.45 -4.19 -0.87
C GLY A 129 -0.42 -4.29 0.66
N ALA A 130 -1.31 -3.57 1.36
CA ALA A 130 -1.44 -3.67 2.82
C ALA A 130 -2.00 -5.04 3.25
N TRP A 131 -2.97 -5.60 2.51
CA TRP A 131 -3.51 -6.93 2.77
C TRP A 131 -2.47 -8.03 2.58
N VAL A 132 -1.57 -7.88 1.61
CA VAL A 132 -0.47 -8.85 1.42
C VAL A 132 0.51 -8.79 2.59
N ALA A 133 0.84 -7.59 3.09
CA ALA A 133 1.68 -7.45 4.29
C ALA A 133 1.03 -8.09 5.53
N LEU A 134 -0.28 -7.92 5.69
CA LEU A 134 -1.06 -8.56 6.76
C LEU A 134 -1.09 -10.08 6.61
N GLY A 135 -1.33 -10.60 5.41
CA GLY A 135 -1.30 -12.03 5.13
C GLY A 135 0.07 -12.63 5.42
N ALA A 136 1.15 -11.93 5.08
CA ALA A 136 2.52 -12.32 5.40
C ALA A 136 2.77 -12.35 6.91
N SER A 137 2.36 -11.30 7.63
CA SER A 137 2.48 -11.23 9.10
C SER A 137 1.68 -12.34 9.79
N ALA A 138 0.46 -12.59 9.35
CA ALA A 138 -0.39 -13.66 9.90
C ALA A 138 0.16 -15.05 9.58
N GLY A 139 0.59 -15.31 8.34
CA GLY A 139 1.22 -16.57 7.96
C GLY A 139 2.48 -16.84 8.78
N PHE A 140 3.26 -15.80 9.07
CA PHE A 140 4.41 -15.88 9.94
C PHE A 140 4.03 -16.21 11.40
N ALA A 141 3.00 -15.57 11.95
CA ALA A 141 2.51 -15.87 13.28
C ALA A 141 2.03 -17.32 13.41
N ILE A 142 1.34 -17.83 12.38
CA ILE A 142 0.91 -19.23 12.30
C ILE A 142 2.12 -20.17 12.29
N ALA A 143 3.14 -19.88 11.47
CA ALA A 143 4.32 -20.73 11.36
C ALA A 143 5.19 -20.74 12.63
N ALA A 144 5.32 -19.59 13.30
CA ALA A 144 6.23 -19.43 14.44
C ALA A 144 5.61 -19.83 15.80
N GLY A 145 4.32 -19.59 16.01
CA GLY A 145 3.65 -19.88 17.30
C GLY A 145 2.29 -20.55 17.19
N GLY A 146 1.73 -20.70 15.99
CA GLY A 146 0.43 -21.34 15.77
C GLY A 146 -0.77 -20.37 15.82
N ILE A 147 -1.96 -20.95 15.94
CA ILE A 147 -3.23 -20.20 16.01
C ILE A 147 -3.71 -20.17 17.48
N PRO A 148 -4.00 -18.98 18.05
CA PRO A 148 -4.48 -18.86 19.41
C PRO A 148 -5.73 -19.72 19.66
N GLY A 149 -5.71 -20.50 20.74
CA GLY A 149 -6.82 -21.38 21.12
C GLY A 149 -6.78 -22.79 20.51
N LEU A 150 -5.78 -23.11 19.69
CA LEU A 150 -5.48 -24.49 19.29
C LEU A 150 -4.56 -25.19 20.31
N PRO A 151 -4.68 -26.53 20.45
CA PRO A 151 -3.97 -27.29 21.49
C PRO A 151 -2.44 -27.27 21.36
N ASP A 152 -1.91 -27.06 20.15
CA ASP A 152 -0.47 -27.05 19.89
C ASP A 152 0.19 -25.66 20.11
N ALA A 153 -0.59 -24.64 20.47
CA ALA A 153 -0.08 -23.27 20.63
C ALA A 153 0.40 -23.02 22.06
N GLU A 154 1.62 -22.49 22.21
CA GLU A 154 2.11 -22.06 23.52
C GLU A 154 1.25 -20.91 24.07
N ALA A 155 0.71 -21.13 25.27
CA ALA A 155 -0.06 -20.12 25.97
C ALA A 155 0.86 -19.06 26.58
N GLY A 156 0.60 -17.79 26.27
CA GLY A 156 1.34 -16.68 26.83
C GLY A 156 1.15 -15.40 26.02
N LEU A 157 1.08 -14.26 26.71
CA LEU A 157 0.97 -12.96 26.05
C LEU A 157 2.25 -12.12 26.20
N ALA A 158 3.03 -12.32 27.27
CA ALA A 158 4.25 -11.57 27.55
C ALA A 158 4.10 -10.05 27.32
N MET A 159 3.06 -9.44 27.93
CA MET A 159 2.55 -8.11 27.58
C MET A 159 3.62 -6.99 27.54
N ARG A 160 4.55 -6.96 28.49
CA ARG A 160 5.60 -5.92 28.52
C ARG A 160 6.54 -6.02 27.31
N ILE A 161 6.97 -7.24 26.97
CA ILE A 161 7.77 -7.49 25.76
C ILE A 161 6.96 -7.10 24.52
N GLY A 162 5.66 -7.40 24.52
CA GLY A 162 4.77 -7.11 23.42
C GLY A 162 4.63 -5.62 23.12
N VAL A 163 4.55 -4.78 24.15
CA VAL A 163 4.54 -3.31 24.00
C VAL A 163 5.83 -2.81 23.37
N ASP A 164 6.99 -3.37 23.75
CA ASP A 164 8.28 -3.00 23.17
C ASP A 164 8.37 -3.42 21.69
N CYS A 165 7.91 -4.63 21.36
CA CYS A 165 7.81 -5.11 19.97
C CYS A 165 6.90 -4.22 19.12
N LEU A 166 5.69 -3.91 19.63
CA LEU A 166 4.73 -3.04 18.96
C LEU A 166 5.33 -1.64 18.69
N ALA A 167 6.03 -1.07 19.67
CA ALA A 167 6.68 0.24 19.50
C ALA A 167 7.73 0.23 18.39
N LEU A 168 8.55 -0.83 18.31
CA LEU A 168 9.57 -0.98 17.27
C LEU A 168 8.97 -1.22 15.89
N GLU A 169 7.86 -1.96 15.79
CA GLU A 169 7.14 -2.15 14.53
C GLU A 169 6.50 -0.87 14.02
N LEU A 170 5.85 -0.11 14.90
CA LEU A 170 5.30 1.21 14.58
C LEU A 170 6.42 2.18 14.17
N ALA A 171 7.57 2.13 14.84
CA ALA A 171 8.74 2.93 14.45
C ALA A 171 9.25 2.53 13.06
N GLY A 172 9.34 1.23 12.74
CA GLY A 172 9.69 0.75 11.41
C GLY A 172 8.73 1.24 10.33
N GLY A 173 7.42 1.15 10.58
CA GLY A 173 6.39 1.69 9.69
C GLY A 173 6.49 3.21 9.50
N ALA A 174 6.71 3.95 10.58
CA ALA A 174 6.86 5.40 10.55
C ALA A 174 8.12 5.85 9.79
N VAL A 175 9.26 5.20 10.02
CA VAL A 175 10.52 5.47 9.31
C VAL A 175 10.34 5.21 7.81
N ALA A 176 9.71 4.08 7.44
CA ALA A 176 9.49 3.76 6.04
C ALA A 176 8.59 4.80 5.35
N ALA A 177 7.48 5.18 6.00
CA ALA A 177 6.58 6.21 5.51
C ALA A 177 7.28 7.57 5.39
N ALA A 178 8.05 7.99 6.41
CA ALA A 178 8.77 9.25 6.43
C ALA A 178 9.83 9.35 5.33
N LEU A 179 10.61 8.29 5.10
CA LEU A 179 11.61 8.23 4.03
C LEU A 179 10.97 8.36 2.64
N VAL A 180 9.86 7.67 2.42
CA VAL A 180 9.11 7.77 1.16
C VAL A 180 8.53 9.18 1.00
N MET A 181 7.90 9.74 2.03
CA MET A 181 7.36 11.11 1.98
C MET A 181 8.45 12.15 1.70
N TRP A 182 9.61 12.04 2.36
CA TRP A 182 10.72 12.97 2.21
C TRP A 182 11.27 13.01 0.79
N ARG A 183 11.34 11.87 0.11
CA ARG A 183 11.97 11.77 -1.22
C ARG A 183 11.01 11.73 -2.40
N ALA A 184 9.83 11.12 -2.23
CA ALA A 184 8.82 11.01 -3.27
C ALA A 184 7.83 12.19 -3.27
N GLY A 185 7.76 12.94 -2.18
CA GLY A 185 6.79 14.02 -1.99
C GLY A 185 5.43 13.50 -1.51
N TRP A 186 4.65 14.40 -0.93
CA TRP A 186 3.47 14.06 -0.12
C TRP A 186 2.28 13.55 -0.94
N SER A 187 2.16 13.98 -2.19
CA SER A 187 1.04 13.63 -3.09
C SER A 187 1.15 12.26 -3.75
N SER A 188 2.34 11.65 -3.76
CA SER A 188 2.62 10.40 -4.49
C SER A 188 2.89 9.20 -3.57
N ALA A 189 2.74 9.39 -2.26
CA ALA A 189 3.07 8.37 -1.27
C ALA A 189 1.85 7.50 -0.97
N SER A 190 1.93 6.20 -1.29
CA SER A 190 0.99 5.18 -0.83
C SER A 190 1.35 4.76 0.59
N LEU A 191 0.89 5.53 1.57
CA LEU A 191 1.39 5.46 2.95
C LEU A 191 0.96 4.19 3.69
N ALA A 192 -0.28 3.72 3.49
CA ALA A 192 -0.76 2.49 4.15
C ALA A 192 0.09 1.25 3.81
N PRO A 193 0.30 0.87 2.54
CA PRO A 193 1.17 -0.27 2.22
C PRO A 193 2.64 -0.02 2.57
N THR A 194 3.13 1.21 2.51
CA THR A 194 4.52 1.55 2.90
C THR A 194 4.73 1.35 4.41
N ALA A 195 3.82 1.86 5.24
CA ALA A 195 3.88 1.71 6.69
C ALA A 195 3.73 0.24 7.11
N ALA A 196 2.81 -0.50 6.48
CA ALA A 196 2.64 -1.93 6.71
C ALA A 196 3.92 -2.72 6.35
N ALA A 197 4.56 -2.40 5.22
CA ALA A 197 5.81 -3.02 4.81
C ALA A 197 6.98 -2.70 5.77
N GLY A 198 7.07 -1.45 6.25
CA GLY A 198 8.07 -1.06 7.25
C GLY A 198 7.87 -1.78 8.59
N ALA A 199 6.62 -1.91 9.05
CA ALA A 199 6.29 -2.67 10.25
C ALA A 199 6.58 -4.16 10.08
N LEU A 200 6.24 -4.75 8.94
CA LEU A 200 6.55 -6.15 8.62
C LEU A 200 8.07 -6.41 8.56
N ALA A 201 8.84 -5.45 8.04
CA ALA A 201 10.30 -5.54 8.05
C ALA A 201 10.86 -5.49 9.49
N ALA A 202 10.33 -4.62 10.34
CA ALA A 202 10.70 -4.59 11.76
C ALA A 202 10.29 -5.89 12.49
N GLN A 203 9.10 -6.42 12.21
CA GLN A 203 8.63 -7.72 12.71
C GLN A 203 9.60 -8.85 12.35
N ALA A 204 10.07 -8.90 11.10
CA ALA A 204 11.03 -9.90 10.65
C ALA A 204 12.33 -9.87 11.45
N ALA A 205 12.85 -8.67 11.76
CA ALA A 205 14.03 -8.51 12.59
C ALA A 205 13.75 -8.86 14.07
N LEU A 206 12.56 -8.52 14.57
CA LEU A 206 12.15 -8.84 15.94
C LEU A 206 11.99 -10.34 16.18
N HIS A 207 11.75 -11.15 15.17
CA HIS A 207 11.77 -12.60 15.33
C HIS A 207 13.10 -13.11 15.89
N LEU A 208 14.22 -12.45 15.56
CA LEU A 208 15.56 -12.77 16.04
C LEU A 208 15.86 -12.23 17.46
N ALA A 209 14.95 -11.47 18.05
CA ALA A 209 15.18 -10.76 19.31
C ALA A 209 14.07 -10.98 20.35
N CYS A 210 12.86 -11.28 19.91
CA CYS A 210 11.70 -11.46 20.77
C CYS A 210 11.80 -12.79 21.50
N THR A 211 11.84 -12.74 22.84
CA THR A 211 11.89 -13.94 23.68
C THR A 211 10.54 -14.63 23.81
N ALA A 212 9.46 -14.05 23.28
CA ALA A 212 8.10 -14.61 23.25
C ALA A 212 7.68 -15.04 21.83
N HIS A 213 8.64 -15.28 20.94
CA HIS A 213 8.40 -15.56 19.52
C HIS A 213 7.63 -16.86 19.23
N ALA A 214 7.48 -17.76 20.20
CA ALA A 214 6.69 -18.99 20.07
C ALA A 214 5.27 -18.87 20.65
N GLN A 215 4.95 -17.78 21.36
CA GLN A 215 3.66 -17.64 22.05
C GLN A 215 2.61 -17.08 21.08
N ALA A 216 1.66 -17.91 20.63
CA ALA A 216 0.64 -17.48 19.67
C ALA A 216 -0.11 -16.20 20.08
N PRO A 217 -0.64 -16.05 21.30
CA PRO A 217 -1.34 -14.82 21.67
C PRO A 217 -0.45 -13.58 21.58
N HIS A 218 0.84 -13.69 21.89
CA HIS A 218 1.81 -12.61 21.73
C HIS A 218 1.98 -12.21 20.26
N LEU A 219 2.21 -13.18 19.38
CA LEU A 219 2.38 -12.95 17.94
C LEU A 219 1.16 -12.27 17.32
N TRP A 220 -0.04 -12.72 17.66
CA TRP A 220 -1.27 -12.17 17.10
C TRP A 220 -1.62 -10.79 17.64
N VAL A 221 -1.46 -10.56 18.94
CA VAL A 221 -1.83 -9.28 19.55
C VAL A 221 -0.82 -8.19 19.21
N PHE A 222 0.49 -8.49 19.29
CA PHE A 222 1.52 -7.46 19.16
C PHE A 222 2.10 -7.37 17.76
N HIS A 223 2.53 -8.50 17.17
CA HIS A 223 3.18 -8.46 15.86
C HIS A 223 2.17 -8.25 14.72
N VAL A 224 1.14 -9.11 14.63
CA VAL A 224 0.08 -8.93 13.62
C VAL A 224 -0.70 -7.64 13.89
N GLY A 225 -1.05 -7.38 15.15
CA GLY A 225 -1.68 -6.13 15.57
C GLY A 225 -0.85 -4.89 15.24
N GLY A 226 0.48 -4.95 15.36
CA GLY A 226 1.40 -3.87 15.02
C GLY A 226 1.42 -3.53 13.54
N VAL A 227 1.46 -4.55 12.67
CA VAL A 227 1.35 -4.35 11.21
C VAL A 227 -0.01 -3.76 10.83
N VAL A 228 -1.11 -4.22 11.45
CA VAL A 228 -2.44 -3.63 11.28
C VAL A 228 -2.45 -2.17 11.70
N ALA A 229 -1.92 -1.86 12.89
CA ALA A 229 -1.89 -0.50 13.41
C ALA A 229 -1.07 0.44 12.52
N ALA A 230 0.08 -0.01 12.02
CA ALA A 230 0.90 0.75 11.07
C ALA A 230 0.16 1.02 9.75
N ALA A 231 -0.52 0.01 9.20
CA ALA A 231 -1.33 0.17 7.98
C ALA A 231 -2.46 1.20 8.16
N LEU A 232 -3.18 1.13 9.28
CA LEU A 232 -4.26 2.06 9.63
C LEU A 232 -3.74 3.48 9.85
N ALA A 233 -2.59 3.63 10.51
CA ALA A 233 -1.95 4.93 10.70
C ALA A 233 -1.54 5.56 9.35
N GLY A 234 -0.93 4.77 8.47
CA GLY A 234 -0.58 5.21 7.11
C GLY A 234 -1.82 5.63 6.30
N TRP A 235 -2.90 4.86 6.37
CA TRP A 235 -4.16 5.18 5.70
C TRP A 235 -4.79 6.48 6.23
N THR A 236 -4.85 6.63 7.56
CA THR A 236 -5.40 7.82 8.21
C THR A 236 -4.61 9.07 7.83
N LEU A 237 -3.28 8.97 7.82
CA LEU A 237 -2.41 10.07 7.41
C LEU A 237 -2.64 10.43 5.93
N GLN A 238 -2.69 9.43 5.04
CA GLN A 238 -2.92 9.65 3.62
C GLN A 238 -4.24 10.38 3.34
N ASN A 239 -5.32 9.98 4.02
CA ASN A 239 -6.62 10.61 3.87
C ASN A 239 -6.63 12.07 4.36
N ARG A 240 -5.95 12.35 5.48
CA ARG A 240 -5.82 13.73 6.00
C ARG A 240 -5.04 14.62 5.02
N LEU A 241 -3.98 14.09 4.42
CA LEU A 241 -3.19 14.82 3.43
C LEU A 241 -4.01 15.11 2.16
N ALA A 242 -4.76 14.12 1.66
CA ALA A 242 -5.63 14.29 0.50
C ALA A 242 -6.73 15.34 0.75
N TYR A 243 -7.35 15.32 1.94
CA TYR A 243 -8.35 16.31 2.34
C TYR A 243 -7.75 17.73 2.39
N ALA A 244 -6.58 17.88 3.00
CA ALA A 244 -5.90 19.17 3.12
C ALA A 244 -5.42 19.75 1.79
N SER A 245 -5.16 18.91 0.78
CA SER A 245 -4.86 19.36 -0.59
C SER A 245 -6.12 19.79 -1.34
N SER A 246 -7.26 19.12 -1.11
CA SER A 246 -8.53 19.47 -1.75
C SER A 246 -9.06 20.82 -1.26
N ALA A 247 -8.89 21.13 0.04
CA ALA A 247 -9.35 22.39 0.62
C ALA A 247 -8.52 23.64 0.21
N ARG A 248 -7.40 23.47 -0.49
CA ARG A 248 -6.53 24.57 -0.94
C ARG A 248 -6.67 24.91 -2.43
N ASN A 249 -7.38 24.10 -3.19
CA ASN A 249 -7.68 24.30 -4.61
C ASN A 249 -9.13 24.74 -4.77
#